data_AF-D6AL78-F1
#
_entry.id   AF-D6AL78-F1
#
_cell.length_a   1.000
_cell.length_b   1.000
_cell.length_c   1.000
_cell.angle_alpha   90.00
_cell.angle_beta   90.00
_cell.angle_gamma   90.00
#
_symmetry.space_group_name_H-M   'P 1'
#
loop_
_entity.id
_entity.type
_entity.pdbx_description
1 polymer ?
#
loop_
_entity_poly.entity_id
_entity_poly.type
_entity_poly.pdbx_seq_one_letter_code
_entity_poly.pdbx_strand_id
1 'polypeptide(L)'
;MAAAPSASASDAPAPECVVYHQGWRYTDVVNGCAIGVAVTVEYTNGQEAPCRILGPGERATFAGYGTNGNYVTALRVCTPPPA
;
A
#
# COMPACT_ATOMS: atom_id res chain seq x y z
N MET A 1 4.12 19.86 -19.05
CA MET A 1 4.35 19.18 -17.75
C MET A 1 4.21 17.69 -17.99
N ALA A 2 5.28 16.92 -17.83
CA ALA A 2 5.22 15.45 -17.89
C ALA A 2 4.70 14.95 -16.54
N ALA A 3 3.60 14.19 -16.54
CA ALA A 3 3.15 13.46 -15.36
C ALA A 3 4.21 12.39 -15.04
N ALA A 4 4.70 12.35 -13.80
CA ALA A 4 5.50 11.21 -13.34
C ALA A 4 4.69 9.93 -13.57
N PRO A 5 5.32 8.81 -13.97
CA PRO A 5 4.61 7.54 -14.00
C PRO A 5 4.16 7.25 -12.57
N SER A 6 2.87 7.40 -12.30
CA SER A 6 2.26 6.83 -11.11
C SER A 6 2.58 5.35 -11.16
N ALA A 7 3.42 4.88 -10.23
CA ALA A 7 3.71 3.47 -10.04
C ALA A 7 2.39 2.70 -10.11
N SER A 8 2.14 2.04 -11.23
CA SER A 8 0.94 1.25 -11.38
C SER A 8 1.06 0.11 -10.39
N ALA A 9 0.09 -0.01 -9.49
CA ALA A 9 -0.05 -1.25 -8.75
C ALA A 9 -0.14 -2.37 -9.78
N SER A 10 0.65 -3.41 -9.58
CA SER A 10 0.37 -4.65 -10.28
C SER A 10 -0.97 -5.15 -9.74
N ASP A 11 -1.82 -5.71 -10.61
CA ASP A 11 -3.10 -6.28 -10.15
C ASP A 11 -2.90 -7.48 -9.20
N ALA A 12 -1.65 -7.94 -9.05
CA ALA A 12 -1.29 -9.00 -8.14
C ALA A 12 -1.52 -8.61 -6.66
N PRO A 13 -2.17 -9.49 -5.88
CA PRO A 13 -2.35 -9.28 -4.45
C PRO A 13 -1.00 -9.29 -3.74
N ALA A 14 -0.91 -8.57 -2.63
CA ALA A 14 0.26 -8.61 -1.78
C ALA A 14 0.46 -10.00 -1.17
N PRO A 15 1.72 -10.42 -0.94
CA PRO A 15 2.01 -11.72 -0.34
C PRO A 15 1.44 -11.80 1.09
N GLU A 16 1.07 -13.02 1.49
CA GLU A 16 0.30 -13.29 2.73
C GLU A 16 1.06 -12.91 4.01
N CYS A 17 2.38 -12.83 3.93
CA CYS A 17 3.25 -12.36 5.00
C CYS A 17 3.18 -10.84 5.23
N VAL A 18 2.57 -10.08 4.31
CA VAL A 18 2.31 -8.66 4.49
C VAL A 18 0.91 -8.49 5.04
N VAL A 19 0.83 -7.97 6.26
CA VAL A 19 -0.44 -7.77 6.98
C VAL A 19 -0.71 -6.29 7.15
N TYR A 20 -1.99 -5.93 7.23
CA TYR A 20 -2.38 -4.56 7.52
C TYR A 20 -3.43 -4.48 8.62
N HIS A 21 -3.38 -3.39 9.37
CA HIS A 21 -4.35 -3.05 10.40
C HIS A 21 -4.83 -1.62 10.17
N GLN A 22 -6.11 -1.46 9.88
CA GLN A 22 -6.70 -0.16 9.61
C GLN A 22 -7.38 0.43 10.86
N GLY A 23 -7.07 1.69 11.13
CA GLY A 23 -7.72 2.52 12.14
C GLY A 23 -8.35 3.76 11.51
N TRP A 24 -8.92 4.62 12.35
CA TRP A 24 -9.60 5.84 11.89
C TRP A 24 -8.63 6.82 11.19
N ARG A 25 -7.44 7.05 11.76
CA ARG A 25 -6.45 7.97 11.17
C ARG A 25 -5.43 7.29 10.28
N TYR A 26 -5.06 6.06 10.60
CA TYR A 26 -3.90 5.40 10.02
C TYR A 26 -4.22 3.96 9.67
N THR A 27 -3.65 3.48 8.57
CA THR A 27 -3.58 2.05 8.24
C THR A 27 -2.12 1.63 8.26
N ASP A 28 -1.77 0.76 9.20
CA ASP A 28 -0.42 0.25 9.35
C ASP A 28 -0.27 -1.03 8.54
N VAL A 29 0.70 -1.05 7.64
CA VAL A 29 1.07 -2.21 6.82
C VAL A 29 2.44 -2.68 7.27
N VAL A 30 2.58 -3.97 7.59
CA VAL A 30 3.82 -4.57 8.07
C VAL A 30 4.25 -5.68 7.12
N ASN A 31 5.50 -5.62 6.67
CA ASN A 31 6.10 -6.68 5.87
C ASN A 31 6.70 -7.77 6.78
N GLY A 32 5.98 -8.86 7.01
CA GLY A 32 6.48 -10.03 7.71
C GLY A 32 7.29 -10.99 6.83
N CYS A 33 7.48 -10.68 5.55
CA CYS A 33 8.24 -11.52 4.63
C CYS A 33 9.75 -11.40 4.89
N ALA A 34 10.52 -12.42 4.49
CA ALA A 34 11.98 -12.40 4.57
C ALA A 34 12.67 -11.54 3.49
N ILE A 35 11.89 -10.98 2.55
CA ILE A 35 12.36 -10.16 1.43
C ILE A 35 11.70 -8.79 1.46
N GLY A 36 12.35 -7.81 0.82
CA GLY A 36 11.75 -6.50 0.58
C GLY A 36 10.64 -6.60 -0.46
N VAL A 37 9.53 -5.90 -0.23
CA VAL A 37 8.36 -5.86 -1.12
C VAL A 37 7.90 -4.43 -1.32
N ALA A 38 7.37 -4.12 -2.50
CA ALA A 38 6.76 -2.85 -2.79
C ALA A 38 5.24 -3.01 -2.81
N VAL A 39 4.54 -2.26 -1.96
CA VAL A 39 3.11 -2.40 -1.72
C VAL A 39 2.37 -1.07 -1.80
N THR A 40 1.10 -1.16 -2.16
CA THR A 40 0.13 -0.07 -2.07
C THR A 40 -1.19 -0.58 -1.49
N VAL A 41 -2.03 0.34 -1.04
CA VAL A 41 -3.39 0.08 -0.57
C VAL A 41 -4.39 0.66 -1.56
N GLU A 42 -5.40 -0.13 -1.87
CA GLU A 42 -6.59 0.31 -2.59
C GLU A 42 -7.68 0.65 -1.56
N TYR A 43 -8.39 1.74 -1.80
CA TYR A 43 -9.48 2.19 -0.94
C TYR A 43 -10.86 1.97 -1.58
N THR A 44 -11.91 2.00 -0.77
CA THR A 44 -13.32 1.85 -1.21
C THR A 44 -13.76 2.84 -2.29
N ASN A 45 -13.12 4.01 -2.38
CA ASN A 45 -13.39 4.99 -3.42
C ASN A 45 -12.66 4.71 -4.75
N GLY A 46 -12.00 3.56 -4.88
CA GLY A 46 -11.22 3.14 -6.05
C GLY A 46 -9.92 3.91 -6.24
N GLN A 47 -9.50 4.73 -5.26
CA GLN A 47 -8.19 5.36 -5.27
C GLN A 47 -7.15 4.43 -4.65
N GLU A 48 -5.91 4.63 -5.05
CA GLU A 48 -4.76 3.89 -4.53
C GLU A 48 -3.78 4.85 -3.89
N ALA A 49 -3.06 4.37 -2.87
CA ALA A 49 -1.98 5.14 -2.28
C ALA A 49 -0.72 5.15 -3.17
N PRO A 50 0.22 6.07 -2.94
CA PRO A 50 1.55 5.98 -3.53
C PRO A 50 2.24 4.69 -3.09
N CYS A 51 2.87 4.01 -4.04
CA CYS A 51 3.66 2.79 -3.81
C CYS A 51 4.74 3.01 -2.74
N ARG A 52 4.88 2.07 -1.81
CA ARG A 52 5.88 2.09 -0.74
C ARG A 52 6.70 0.80 -0.75
N ILE A 53 8.01 0.95 -0.74
CA ILE A 53 8.95 -0.16 -0.58
C ILE A 53 9.11 -0.41 0.92
N LEU A 54 8.96 -1.66 1.33
CA LEU A 54 9.11 -2.13 2.70
C LEU A 54 10.19 -3.20 2.75
N GLY A 55 11.23 -2.97 3.56
CA GLY A 55 12.19 -4.02 3.93
C GLY A 55 11.57 -5.14 4.78
N PRO A 56 12.28 -6.25 5.00
CA PRO A 56 11.84 -7.32 5.92
C PRO A 56 11.62 -6.77 7.34
N GLY A 57 10.43 -6.97 7.90
CA GLY A 57 10.03 -6.46 9.22
C GLY A 57 9.68 -4.97 9.26
N GLU A 58 9.77 -4.26 8.13
CA GLU A 58 9.47 -2.83 8.06
C GLU A 58 7.95 -2.58 8.05
N ARG A 59 7.56 -1.38 8.45
CA ARG A 59 6.17 -0.91 8.40
C ARG A 59 6.02 0.38 7.62
N ALA A 60 4.91 0.51 6.92
CA ALA A 60 4.46 1.76 6.31
C ALA A 60 3.11 2.14 6.89
N THR A 61 2.90 3.45 7.03
CA THR A 61 1.62 4.01 7.45
C THR A 61 0.96 4.69 6.26
N PHE A 62 -0.27 4.25 5.99
CA PHE A 62 -1.17 4.81 4.99
C PHE A 62 -2.32 5.55 5.69
N ALA A 63 -3.17 6.22 4.91
CA ALA A 63 -4.35 6.88 5.46
C ALA A 63 -5.32 5.83 6.05
N GLY A 64 -5.89 6.15 7.20
CA GLY A 64 -7.03 5.41 7.75
C GLY A 64 -8.34 5.75 7.03
N TYR A 65 -9.42 5.11 7.46
CA TYR A 65 -10.73 5.31 6.83
C TYR A 65 -11.34 6.71 7.07
N GLY A 66 -10.83 7.45 8.04
CA GLY A 66 -11.25 8.82 8.32
C GLY A 66 -12.74 8.96 8.62
N THR A 67 -13.24 10.20 8.62
CA THR A 67 -14.67 10.47 8.82
C THR A 67 -15.53 10.09 7.61
N ASN A 68 -14.92 9.93 6.44
CA ASN A 68 -15.61 9.61 5.20
C ASN A 68 -15.81 8.09 5.01
N GLY A 69 -15.27 7.25 5.92
CA GLY A 69 -15.38 5.80 5.81
C GLY A 69 -14.66 5.22 4.59
N ASN A 70 -13.53 5.80 4.19
CA ASN A 70 -12.75 5.33 3.05
C ASN A 70 -11.84 4.16 3.44
N TYR A 71 -12.42 2.98 3.61
CA TYR A 71 -11.68 1.80 4.09
C TYR A 71 -10.69 1.29 3.04
N VAL A 72 -9.59 0.69 3.52
CA VAL A 72 -8.73 -0.13 2.65
C VAL A 72 -9.49 -1.40 2.29
N THR A 73 -9.56 -1.71 0.99
CA THR A 73 -10.26 -2.88 0.44
C THR A 73 -9.29 -3.95 -0.02
N ALA A 74 -8.09 -3.56 -0.46
CA ALA A 74 -7.07 -4.49 -0.92
C ALA A 74 -5.65 -3.96 -0.64
N LEU A 75 -4.73 -4.91 -0.44
CA LEU A 75 -3.30 -4.67 -0.42
C LEU A 75 -2.72 -5.28 -1.70
N ARG A 76 -2.01 -4.47 -2.50
CA ARG A 76 -1.48 -4.88 -3.81
C ARG A 76 0.02 -4.68 -3.88
N VAL A 77 0.71 -5.52 -4.66
CA VAL A 77 2.11 -5.25 -5.01
C VAL A 77 2.18 -4.19 -6.10
N CYS A 78 3.19 -3.34 -6.05
CA CYS A 78 3.39 -2.27 -7.03
C CYS A 78 4.84 -2.21 -7.48
N THR A 79 5.05 -1.75 -8.72
CA THR A 79 6.41 -1.48 -9.20
C THR A 79 6.74 -0.03 -8.91
N PRO A 80 7.74 0.27 -8.05
CA PRO A 80 8.16 1.66 -7.84
C PRO A 80 8.66 2.25 -9.17
N PRO A 81 8.51 3.58 -9.39
CA PRO A 81 9.05 4.18 -10.60
C PRO A 81 10.57 3.96 -10.62
N PRO A 82 11.18 3.80 -11.82
CA PRO A 82 12.63 3.75 -11.93
C PRO A 82 13.22 5.04 -11.31
N ALA A 83 14.31 4.86 -10.56
CA ALA A 83 15.03 5.94 -9.88
C ALA A 83 15.60 6.99 -10.87
#